data_AF-C0QKK3-F1
#
_entry.id   AF-C0QKK3-F1
#
_cell.length_a   1.000
_cell.length_b   1.000
_cell.length_c   1.000
_cell.angle_alpha   90.00
_cell.angle_beta   90.00
_cell.angle_gamma   90.00
#
_symmetry.space_group_name_H-M   'P 1'
#
loop_
_entity.id
_entity.type
_entity.pdbx_description
1 polymer ?
#
loop_
_entity_poly.entity_id
_entity_poly.type
_entity_poly.pdbx_seq_one_letter_code
_entity_poly.pdbx_strand_id
1 'polypeptide(L)'
;MTAGILGALITTYMTFLPCFFFIFAGAPFIEAMGGNKRLQAALTGVTAAVVGVVLNLAVWFGYKVILPNGQGFDFFALISAAISLLLLQKYHFPLQYMVPLGAVAGIVWQLFIL
;
A
#
# COMPACT_ATOMS: atom_id res chain seq x y z
N MET A 1 -16.96 15.35 -14.65
CA MET A 1 -16.62 13.96 -15.10
C MET A 1 -15.46 13.96 -16.11
N THR A 2 -15.50 14.76 -17.16
CA THR A 2 -14.43 14.83 -18.20
C THR A 2 -13.04 15.16 -17.64
N ALA A 3 -12.93 16.11 -16.72
CA ALA A 3 -11.65 16.45 -16.06
C ALA A 3 -11.07 15.27 -15.24
N GLY A 4 -11.92 14.43 -14.65
CA GLY A 4 -11.49 13.24 -13.91
C GLY A 4 -10.95 12.14 -14.82
N ILE A 5 -11.56 11.95 -15.99
CA ILE A 5 -11.10 10.98 -17.00
C ILE A 5 -9.73 11.40 -17.56
N LEU A 6 -9.58 12.68 -17.90
CA LEU A 6 -8.30 13.22 -18.39
C LEU A 6 -7.21 13.14 -17.31
N GLY A 7 -7.55 13.48 -16.06
CA GLY A 7 -6.64 13.32 -14.91
C GLY A 7 -6.19 11.86 -14.74
N ALA A 8 -7.12 10.91 -14.73
CA ALA A 8 -6.80 9.48 -14.61
C ALA A 8 -5.89 8.98 -15.73
N LEU A 9 -6.15 9.39 -16.99
CA LEU A 9 -5.31 9.06 -18.14
C LEU A 9 -3.89 9.59 -18.00
N ILE A 10 -3.73 10.87 -17.64
CA ILE A 10 -2.42 11.49 -17.46
C ILE A 10 -1.65 10.82 -16.32
N THR A 11 -2.32 10.54 -15.20
CA THR A 11 -1.69 9.90 -14.03
C THR A 11 -1.23 8.48 -14.34
N THR A 12 -2.06 7.73 -15.08
CA THR A 12 -1.72 6.38 -15.59
C THR A 12 -0.51 6.47 -16.49
N TYR A 13 -0.51 7.38 -17.47
CA TYR A 13 0.62 7.56 -18.38
C TYR A 13 1.91 7.91 -17.64
N MET A 14 1.88 8.89 -16.74
CA MET A 14 3.06 9.33 -15.98
C MET A 14 3.58 8.32 -14.96
N THR A 15 2.77 7.35 -14.53
CA THR A 15 3.22 6.31 -13.58
C THR A 15 3.69 5.06 -14.30
N PHE A 16 2.91 4.57 -15.27
CA PHE A 16 3.20 3.31 -15.96
C PHE A 16 4.28 3.46 -17.02
N LEU A 17 4.26 4.51 -17.84
CA LEU A 17 5.23 4.68 -18.92
C LEU A 17 6.69 4.71 -18.42
N PRO A 18 7.06 5.54 -17.42
CA PRO A 18 8.44 5.54 -16.94
C PRO A 18 8.81 4.22 -16.25
N CYS A 19 7.89 3.61 -15.49
CA CYS A 19 8.17 2.35 -14.82
C CYS A 19 8.45 1.22 -15.82
N PHE A 20 7.65 1.09 -16.88
CA PHE A 20 7.90 0.12 -17.95
C PHE A 20 9.19 0.42 -18.72
N PHE A 21 9.48 1.69 -18.98
CA PHE A 21 10.75 2.09 -19.60
C PHE A 21 11.94 1.60 -18.77
N PHE A 22 11.93 1.81 -17.45
CA PHE A 22 13.00 1.33 -16.57
C PHE A 22 13.05 -0.19 -16.43
N ILE A 23 11.91 -0.89 -16.44
CA ILE A 23 11.87 -2.36 -16.41
C ILE A 23 12.53 -2.93 -17.67
N PHE A 24 12.17 -2.43 -18.86
CA PHE A 24 12.76 -2.92 -20.11
C PHE A 24 14.23 -2.49 -20.27
N ALA A 25 14.57 -1.26 -19.89
CA ALA A 25 15.95 -0.81 -19.87
C ALA A 25 16.81 -1.61 -18.88
N GLY A 26 16.25 -2.00 -17.73
CA GLY A 26 16.91 -2.78 -16.69
C GLY A 26 16.97 -4.28 -16.95
N ALA A 27 16.06 -4.84 -17.75
CA ALA A 27 16.01 -6.26 -18.09
C ALA A 27 17.36 -6.84 -18.62
N PRO A 28 18.04 -6.25 -19.62
CA PRO A 28 19.31 -6.78 -20.11
C PRO A 28 20.42 -6.70 -19.06
N PHE A 29 20.41 -5.67 -18.21
CA PHE A 29 21.36 -5.57 -17.10
C PHE A 29 21.12 -6.68 -16.08
N ILE A 30 19.87 -6.94 -15.69
CA ILE A 30 19.54 -8.00 -14.73
C ILE A 30 19.94 -9.38 -15.28
N GLU A 31 19.75 -9.63 -16.57
CA GLU A 31 20.11 -10.88 -17.23
C GLU A 31 21.63 -11.08 -17.29
N ALA A 32 22.40 -10.03 -17.60
CA ALA A 32 23.87 -10.04 -17.54
C ALA A 32 24.41 -10.22 -16.10
N MET A 33 23.62 -9.84 -15.09
CA MET A 33 24.00 -9.82 -13.69
C MET A 33 23.50 -11.05 -12.90
N GLY A 34 22.64 -11.87 -13.49
CA GLY A 34 22.00 -13.04 -12.85
C GLY A 34 22.97 -14.12 -12.37
N GLY A 35 24.20 -14.17 -12.89
CA GLY A 35 25.25 -15.09 -12.43
C GLY A 35 25.95 -14.67 -11.12
N ASN A 36 25.79 -13.42 -10.67
CA ASN A 36 26.57 -12.87 -9.56
C ASN A 36 25.76 -12.75 -8.26
N LYS A 37 26.01 -13.68 -7.33
CA LYS A 37 25.38 -13.75 -6.00
C LYS A 37 25.49 -12.44 -5.18
N ARG A 38 26.57 -11.67 -5.34
CA ARG A 38 26.77 -10.41 -4.58
C ARG A 38 25.76 -9.34 -4.97
N LEU A 39 25.38 -9.31 -6.25
CA LEU A 39 24.46 -8.30 -6.76
C LEU A 39 23.00 -8.66 -6.52
N GLN A 40 22.69 -9.96 -6.56
CA GLN A 40 21.39 -10.46 -6.10
C GLN A 40 21.17 -10.13 -4.61
N ALA A 41 22.20 -10.28 -3.77
CA ALA A 41 22.14 -9.88 -2.37
C ALA A 41 21.90 -8.37 -2.19
N ALA A 42 22.51 -7.52 -3.03
CA ALA A 42 22.25 -6.08 -3.01
C ALA A 42 20.79 -5.75 -3.38
N LEU A 43 20.23 -6.40 -4.40
CA LEU A 43 18.82 -6.27 -4.78
C LEU A 43 17.87 -6.69 -3.64
N THR A 44 18.17 -7.81 -2.97
CA THR A 44 17.43 -8.22 -1.77
C THR A 44 17.55 -7.18 -0.65
N GLY A 45 18.74 -6.58 -0.46
CA GLY A 45 18.94 -5.48 0.48
C GLY A 45 18.04 -4.27 0.19
N VAL A 46 17.89 -3.90 -1.08
CA VAL A 46 16.96 -2.83 -1.50
C VAL A 46 15.52 -3.22 -1.19
N THR A 47 15.09 -4.45 -1.48
CA THR A 47 13.72 -4.90 -1.14
C THR A 47 13.47 -4.87 0.36
N ALA A 48 14.45 -5.25 1.18
CA ALA A 48 14.35 -5.19 2.63
C ALA A 48 14.27 -3.74 3.15
N ALA A 49 15.03 -2.81 2.57
CA ALA A 49 14.97 -1.40 2.92
C ALA A 49 13.59 -0.80 2.63
N VAL A 50 13.01 -1.08 1.45
CA VAL A 50 11.66 -0.60 1.10
C VAL A 50 10.60 -1.16 2.04
N VAL A 51 10.65 -2.47 2.35
CA VAL A 51 9.71 -3.08 3.32
C VAL A 51 9.85 -2.43 4.70
N GLY A 52 11.07 -2.11 5.13
CA GLY A 52 11.30 -1.37 6.39
C GLY A 52 10.66 0.02 6.40
N VAL A 53 10.73 0.76 5.28
CA VAL A 53 10.09 2.08 5.14
C VAL A 53 8.55 1.96 5.18
N VAL A 54 7.98 0.96 4.50
CA VAL A 54 6.54 0.70 4.53
C VAL A 54 6.09 0.36 5.95
N LEU A 55 6.84 -0.46 6.68
CA LEU A 55 6.55 -0.77 8.08
C LEU A 55 6.57 0.50 8.96
N ASN A 56 7.56 1.38 8.78
CA ASN A 56 7.63 2.64 9.53
C ASN A 56 6.41 3.54 9.29
N LEU A 57 6.03 3.72 8.01
CA LEU A 57 4.84 4.49 7.64
C LEU A 57 3.56 3.84 8.20
N ALA A 58 3.43 2.53 8.12
CA ALA A 58 2.28 1.80 8.64
C ALA A 58 2.11 1.99 10.16
N VAL A 59 3.19 1.92 10.93
CA VAL A 59 3.16 2.16 12.38
C VAL A 59 2.77 3.61 12.68
N TRP A 60 3.35 4.57 11.98
CA TRP A 60 3.05 5.99 12.19
C TRP A 60 1.59 6.33 11.89
N PHE A 61 1.06 5.85 10.76
CA PHE A 61 -0.34 6.03 10.40
C PHE A 61 -1.26 5.28 11.36
N GLY A 62 -0.93 4.03 11.71
CA GLY A 62 -1.71 3.23 12.65
C GLY A 62 -1.87 3.90 14.01
N TYR A 63 -0.79 4.50 14.54
CA TYR A 63 -0.85 5.27 15.78
C TYR A 63 -1.81 6.47 15.67
N LYS A 64 -1.73 7.25 14.58
CA LYS A 64 -2.63 8.40 14.37
C LYS A 64 -4.09 8.00 14.14
N VAL A 65 -4.33 6.81 13.60
CA VAL A 65 -5.67 6.26 13.40
C VAL A 65 -6.29 5.78 14.72
N ILE A 66 -5.49 5.19 15.62
CA ILE A 66 -5.97 4.69 16.93
C ILE A 66 -6.11 5.84 17.95
N LEU A 67 -5.23 6.84 17.89
CA LEU A 67 -5.16 7.94 18.86
C LEU A 67 -5.19 9.33 18.18
N PRO A 68 -6.37 9.77 17.69
CA PRO A 68 -6.51 11.10 17.10
C PRO A 68 -6.43 12.19 18.18
N ASN A 69 -5.29 12.87 18.27
CA ASN A 69 -5.08 14.18 18.95
C ASN A 69 -5.68 14.34 20.36
N GLY A 70 -5.72 13.27 21.17
CA GLY A 70 -6.05 13.35 22.59
C GLY A 70 -7.54 13.47 22.93
N GLN A 71 -8.46 13.19 22.00
CA GLN A 71 -9.91 13.27 22.24
C GLN A 71 -10.60 11.93 22.57
N GLY A 72 -9.86 10.81 22.60
CA GLY A 72 -10.37 9.51 23.02
C GLY A 72 -9.70 8.36 22.28
N PHE A 73 -9.69 7.17 22.88
CA PHE A 73 -9.31 5.94 22.18
C PHE A 73 -10.42 5.54 21.22
N ASP A 74 -10.14 5.49 19.92
CA ASP A 74 -11.10 5.04 18.91
C ASP A 74 -11.13 3.50 18.89
N PHE A 75 -11.95 2.91 19.77
CA PHE A 75 -12.17 1.47 19.82
C PHE A 75 -12.68 0.92 18.48
N PHE A 76 -13.41 1.70 17.69
CA PHE A 76 -13.87 1.31 16.36
C PHE A 76 -12.72 1.18 15.35
N ALA A 77 -11.79 2.14 15.35
CA ALA A 77 -10.60 2.07 14.51
C ALA A 77 -9.71 0.88 14.89
N LEU A 78 -9.61 0.60 16.20
CA LEU A 78 -8.88 -0.55 16.71
C LEU A 78 -9.50 -1.88 16.29
N ILE A 79 -10.83 -2.03 16.42
CA ILE A 79 -11.57 -3.25 16.04
C ILE A 79 -11.52 -3.47 14.53
N SER A 80 -11.75 -2.43 13.72
CA SER A 80 -11.67 -2.53 12.26
C SER A 80 -10.26 -2.84 11.77
N ALA A 81 -9.22 -2.24 12.37
CA ALA A 81 -7.83 -2.58 12.09
C ALA A 81 -7.51 -4.03 12.46
N ALA A 82 -7.95 -4.51 13.63
CA ALA A 82 -7.74 -5.89 14.06
C ALA A 82 -8.45 -6.91 13.15
N ILE A 83 -9.69 -6.61 12.73
CA ILE A 83 -10.45 -7.45 11.79
C ILE A 83 -9.76 -7.50 10.43
N SER A 84 -9.32 -6.36 9.89
CA SER A 84 -8.58 -6.30 8.62
C SER A 84 -7.26 -7.06 8.69
N LEU A 85 -6.53 -6.94 9.81
CA LEU A 85 -5.28 -7.65 10.02
C LEU A 85 -5.50 -9.18 10.05
N LEU A 86 -6.51 -9.65 10.79
CA LEU A 86 -6.85 -11.06 10.88
C LEU A 86 -7.35 -11.63 9.55
N LEU A 87 -8.13 -10.87 8.78
CA LEU A 87 -8.58 -11.25 7.44
C LEU A 87 -7.42 -11.37 6.45
N LEU A 88 -6.46 -10.45 6.47
CA LEU A 88 -5.28 -10.50 5.58
C LEU A 88 -4.35 -11.66 5.94
N GLN A 89 -4.04 -11.86 7.23
CA GLN A 89 -3.10 -12.89 7.67
C GLN A 89 -3.65 -14.32 7.51
N LYS A 90 -4.96 -14.53 7.69
CA LYS A 90 -5.54 -15.88 7.71
C LYS A 90 -6.14 -16.32 6.39
N TYR A 91 -6.60 -15.40 5.54
CA TYR A 91 -7.37 -15.75 4.34
C TYR A 91 -6.73 -15.34 2.99
N HIS A 92 -5.57 -14.67 2.96
CA HIS A 92 -4.93 -14.20 1.72
C HIS A 92 -5.92 -13.55 0.73
N PHE A 93 -6.95 -12.85 1.25
CA PHE A 93 -7.96 -12.26 0.38
C PHE A 93 -7.29 -11.24 -0.56
N PRO A 94 -7.55 -11.30 -1.87
CA PRO A 94 -6.99 -10.32 -2.80
C PRO A 94 -7.39 -8.93 -2.35
N LEU A 95 -6.38 -8.08 -2.18
CA LEU A 95 -6.47 -6.71 -1.63
C LEU A 95 -7.59 -5.89 -2.30
N GLN A 96 -7.87 -6.20 -3.57
CA GLN A 96 -8.89 -5.58 -4.40
C GLN A 96 -10.30 -5.64 -3.81
N TYR A 97 -10.65 -6.65 -2.99
CA TYR A 97 -11.94 -6.70 -2.30
C TYR A 97 -11.91 -6.05 -0.91
N MET A 98 -10.76 -6.01 -0.25
CA MET A 98 -10.66 -5.47 1.12
C MET A 98 -10.69 -3.93 1.14
N VAL A 99 -10.16 -3.27 0.12
CA VAL A 99 -10.17 -1.79 0.02
C VAL A 99 -11.60 -1.22 -0.10
N PRO A 100 -12.48 -1.69 -1.02
CA PRO A 100 -13.85 -1.18 -1.09
C PRO A 100 -14.68 -1.57 0.13
N LEU A 101 -14.48 -2.75 0.72
CA LEU A 101 -15.13 -3.14 1.98
C LEU A 101 -14.78 -2.18 3.13
N GLY A 102 -13.50 -1.81 3.25
CA GLY A 102 -13.07 -0.82 4.24
C GLY A 102 -13.69 0.57 4.02
N ALA A 103 -13.81 1.00 2.76
CA ALA A 103 -14.47 2.26 2.41
C ALA A 103 -15.96 2.25 2.77
N VAL A 104 -16.67 1.16 2.46
CA VAL A 104 -18.10 0.99 2.80
C VAL A 104 -18.30 0.95 4.31
N ALA A 105 -17.47 0.19 5.05
CA ALA A 105 -17.54 0.13 6.51
C ALA A 105 -17.29 1.50 7.16
N GLY A 106 -16.35 2.28 6.63
CA GLY A 106 -16.08 3.65 7.09
C GLY A 106 -17.27 4.60 6.86
N ILE A 107 -17.89 4.55 5.68
CA ILE A 107 -19.07 5.38 5.34
C ILE A 107 -20.25 5.03 6.26
N VAL A 108 -20.51 3.75 6.50
CA VAL A 108 -21.60 3.29 7.37
C VAL A 108 -21.41 3.75 8.82
N TRP A 109 -20.17 3.75 9.32
CA TRP A 109 -19.88 4.22 10.67
C TRP A 109 -19.96 5.74 10.80
N GLN A 110 -19.47 6.48 9.80
CA GLN A 110 -19.52 7.94 9.79
C GLN A 110 -20.97 8.47 9.72
N LEU A 111 -21.89 7.70 9.12
CA LEU A 111 -23.33 7.98 9.12
C LEU A 111 -24.02 7.72 10.47
N PHE A 112 -23.41 6.94 11.38
CA PHE A 112 -23.97 6.62 12.71
C PHE A 112 -23.48 7.58 13.81
N ILE A 113 -22.44 8.37 13.52
CA ILE A 113 -21.83 9.36 14.43
C ILE A 113 -22.34 10.80 14.18
N LEU A 114 -23.12 11.01 13.11
CA LEU A 114 -23.87 12.23 12.80
C LEU A 114 -25.32 12.11 13.31
#